data_AF-A0AB74BXN9-F1
#
_entry.id   AF-A0AB74BXN9-F1
#
_cell.length_a   1.000
_cell.length_b   1.000
_cell.length_c   1.000
_cell.angle_alpha   90.00
_cell.angle_beta   90.00
_cell.angle_gamma   90.00
#
_symmetry.space_group_name_H-M   'P 1'
#
loop_
_entity.id
_entity.type
_entity.pdbx_description
1 polymer ?
#
loop_
_entity_poly.entity_id
_entity_poly.type
_entity_poly.pdbx_seq_one_letter_code
_entity_poly.pdbx_strand_id
1 'polypeptide(L)'
;MSVTVCSDIIDFDELIPRGVDNDREDLDVASLIPWIFQQTGIEIVEDDCTMEWPQEEMNFRDLFFWLSSYYYEVYEREVGITNALKACETISLPIGNWKQPEREDFRFFIRTQGWMKNMLMHTIYNNLDGIREERPRIIFEPQLKQKYIIGGKRFTSKSEGAATVRLQEGLVPIISYTGVSPMS
;
A
#
# COMPACT_ATOMS: atom_id res chain seq x y z
N MET A 1 -12.11 20.57 -16.28
CA MET A 1 -10.65 20.82 -16.28
C MET A 1 -10.01 19.51 -16.69
N SER A 2 -9.14 19.54 -17.70
CA SER A 2 -8.30 18.41 -18.07
C SER A 2 -6.93 18.60 -17.43
N VAL A 3 -6.37 17.51 -16.92
CA VAL A 3 -4.97 17.44 -16.51
C VAL A 3 -4.33 16.33 -17.33
N THR A 4 -3.18 16.64 -17.92
CA THR A 4 -2.35 15.64 -18.57
C THR A 4 -1.44 15.06 -17.49
N VAL A 5 -1.59 13.77 -17.21
CA VAL A 5 -0.67 13.03 -16.36
C VAL A 5 0.32 12.34 -17.29
N CYS A 6 1.59 12.72 -17.19
CA CYS A 6 2.69 11.99 -17.82
C CYS A 6 3.16 10.94 -16.83
N SER A 7 3.24 9.69 -17.28
CA SER A 7 3.74 8.57 -16.49
C SER A 7 4.96 8.00 -17.18
N ASP A 8 6.09 8.00 -16.49
CA ASP A 8 7.29 7.28 -16.93
C ASP A 8 7.43 6.00 -16.11
N ILE A 9 7.76 4.91 -16.79
CA ILE A 9 8.17 3.67 -16.13
C ILE A 9 9.64 3.86 -15.81
N ILE A 10 9.92 4.09 -14.53
CA ILE A 10 11.27 4.24 -14.00
C ILE A 10 11.66 2.97 -13.25
N ASP A 11 12.97 2.70 -13.20
CA ASP A 11 13.48 1.65 -12.33
C ASP A 11 13.13 2.00 -10.87
N PHE A 12 12.84 0.99 -10.07
CA PHE A 12 12.58 1.18 -8.64
C PHE A 12 13.78 1.83 -7.95
N ASP A 13 15.00 1.45 -8.36
CA ASP A 13 16.25 2.02 -7.85
C ASP A 13 16.43 3.50 -8.20
N GLU A 14 15.76 4.00 -9.25
CA GLU A 14 15.73 5.42 -9.61
C GLU A 14 14.71 6.21 -8.76
N LEU A 15 13.64 5.56 -8.31
CA LEU A 15 12.59 6.19 -7.52
C LEU A 15 12.92 6.25 -6.03
N ILE A 16 13.49 5.16 -5.50
CA ILE A 16 13.83 5.03 -4.08
C ILE A 16 15.35 4.95 -3.97
N PRO A 17 16.03 6.07 -3.64
CA PRO A 17 17.47 6.05 -3.48
C PRO A 17 17.85 5.11 -2.33
N ARG A 18 18.86 4.28 -2.58
CA ARG A 18 19.42 3.34 -1.59
C ARG A 18 19.87 4.09 -0.33
N GLY A 19 19.72 3.44 0.83
CA GLY A 19 20.11 4.00 2.11
C GLY A 19 21.59 4.37 2.17
N VAL A 20 21.93 5.34 3.04
CA VAL A 20 23.33 5.72 3.32
C VAL A 20 24.11 4.56 3.97
N ASP A 21 23.40 3.60 4.57
CA ASP A 21 23.93 2.43 5.26
C ASP A 21 23.30 1.15 4.65
N ASN A 22 23.93 0.67 3.57
CA ASN A 22 23.43 -0.48 2.79
C ASN A 22 23.46 -1.78 3.61
N ASP A 23 24.45 -1.97 4.48
CA ASP A 23 24.59 -3.21 5.26
C ASP A 23 23.44 -3.36 6.25
N ARG A 24 23.02 -2.25 6.89
CA ARG A 24 21.85 -2.24 7.77
C ARG A 24 20.55 -2.44 7.01
N GLU A 25 20.40 -1.79 5.85
CA GLU A 25 19.22 -1.96 5.01
C GLU A 25 19.07 -3.42 4.57
N ASP A 26 20.15 -4.08 4.15
CA ASP A 26 20.15 -5.49 3.75
C ASP A 26 19.79 -6.42 4.92
N LEU A 27 20.29 -6.13 6.14
CA LEU A 27 19.93 -6.87 7.35
C LEU A 27 18.45 -6.68 7.73
N ASP A 28 17.96 -5.44 7.68
CA ASP A 28 16.54 -5.12 7.91
C ASP A 28 15.66 -5.87 6.88
N VAL A 29 16.02 -5.82 5.59
CA VAL A 29 15.30 -6.54 4.53
C VAL A 29 15.31 -8.04 4.76
N ALA A 30 16.46 -8.64 5.10
CA ALA A 30 16.56 -10.07 5.41
C ALA A 30 15.68 -10.46 6.60
N SER A 31 15.62 -9.62 7.64
CA SER A 31 14.75 -9.84 8.81
C SER A 31 13.26 -9.73 8.51
N LEU A 32 12.90 -8.96 7.46
CA LEU A 32 11.53 -8.75 7.04
C LEU A 32 11.01 -9.83 6.08
N ILE A 33 11.84 -10.78 5.64
CA ILE A 33 11.40 -11.91 4.82
C ILE A 33 10.43 -12.76 5.64
N PRO A 34 9.13 -12.83 5.27
CA PRO A 34 8.16 -13.64 5.98
C PRO A 34 8.58 -15.11 6.07
N TRP A 35 8.34 -15.75 7.22
CA TRP A 35 8.68 -17.15 7.49
C TRP A 35 8.27 -18.10 6.35
N ILE A 36 7.08 -17.90 5.79
CA ILE A 36 6.54 -18.74 4.72
C ILE A 36 7.46 -18.80 3.48
N PHE A 37 8.21 -17.73 3.18
CA PHE A 37 9.15 -17.70 2.05
C PHE A 37 10.54 -18.24 2.39
N GLN A 38 10.85 -18.43 3.67
CA GLN A 38 12.11 -19.03 4.10
C GLN A 38 12.06 -20.57 4.01
N GLN A 39 10.87 -21.14 3.85
CA GLN A 39 10.68 -22.57 3.66
C GLN A 39 11.14 -22.99 2.26
N THR A 40 12.29 -23.65 2.17
CA THR A 40 12.79 -24.24 0.94
C THR A 40 11.84 -25.32 0.43
N GLY A 41 11.24 -25.13 -0.75
CA GLY A 41 10.52 -26.19 -1.48
C GLY A 41 8.99 -26.09 -1.55
N ILE A 42 8.37 -24.94 -1.26
CA ILE A 42 6.92 -24.81 -1.42
C ILE A 42 6.58 -24.56 -2.89
N GLU A 43 6.26 -25.64 -3.61
CA GLU A 43 5.83 -25.58 -5.01
C GLU A 43 4.40 -25.05 -5.16
N ILE A 44 3.53 -25.21 -4.15
CA ILE A 44 2.20 -24.60 -4.06
C ILE A 44 1.87 -24.44 -2.57
N VAL A 45 1.67 -23.20 -2.14
CA VAL A 45 1.17 -22.89 -0.80
C VAL A 45 -0.31 -23.32 -0.79
N GLU A 46 -0.66 -24.42 -0.11
CA GLU A 46 -2.06 -24.80 0.08
C GLU A 46 -2.82 -23.69 0.84
N ASP A 47 -4.13 -23.56 0.60
CA ASP A 47 -4.97 -22.48 1.17
C ASP A 47 -4.87 -22.32 2.69
N ASP A 48 -4.47 -23.38 3.39
CA ASP A 48 -4.40 -23.44 4.85
C ASP A 48 -2.99 -23.21 5.43
N CYS A 49 -2.04 -22.73 4.61
CA CYS A 49 -0.66 -22.44 5.02
C CYS A 49 -0.50 -21.51 6.24
N THR A 50 -1.54 -20.74 6.58
CA THR A 50 -1.55 -19.85 7.74
C THR A 50 -1.87 -20.57 9.06
N MET A 51 -2.35 -21.82 8.99
CA MET A 51 -2.62 -22.67 10.16
C MET A 51 -1.36 -23.32 10.71
N GLU A 52 -0.38 -23.61 9.86
CA GLU A 52 0.91 -24.19 10.25
C GLU A 52 1.93 -23.11 10.67
N TRP A 53 1.50 -21.86 10.77
CA TRP A 53 2.36 -20.75 11.10
C TRP A 53 2.95 -20.89 12.52
N PRO A 54 4.28 -20.87 12.70
CA PRO A 54 4.91 -21.05 14.01
C PRO A 54 4.54 -19.96 15.00
N GLN A 55 4.40 -20.31 16.29
CA GLN A 55 4.04 -19.34 17.33
C GLN A 55 5.12 -18.30 17.58
N GLU A 56 6.37 -18.65 17.30
CA GLU A 56 7.54 -17.80 17.45
C GLU A 56 7.65 -16.75 16.33
N GLU A 57 7.03 -17.01 15.18
CA GLU A 57 7.21 -16.23 13.94
C GLU A 57 6.01 -15.35 13.60
N MET A 58 5.36 -14.70 14.57
CA MET A 58 4.05 -14.05 14.35
C MET A 58 4.02 -12.87 13.34
N ASN A 59 5.19 -12.41 12.85
CA ASN A 59 5.28 -11.34 11.87
C ASN A 59 4.60 -11.74 10.55
N PHE A 60 3.81 -10.82 9.98
CA PHE A 60 3.06 -11.00 8.73
C PHE A 60 1.99 -12.09 8.71
N ARG A 61 1.87 -12.95 9.74
CA ARG A 61 0.84 -14.02 9.80
C ARG A 61 -0.57 -13.50 9.49
N ASP A 62 -0.98 -12.45 10.20
CA ASP A 62 -2.31 -11.86 10.01
C ASP A 62 -2.48 -11.30 8.59
N LEU A 63 -1.42 -10.72 8.02
CA LEU A 63 -1.45 -10.21 6.65
C LEU A 63 -1.71 -11.34 5.66
N PHE A 64 -1.02 -12.47 5.81
CA PHE A 64 -1.22 -13.64 4.94
C PHE A 64 -2.60 -14.28 5.12
N PHE A 65 -3.13 -14.31 6.35
CA PHE A 65 -4.50 -14.76 6.61
C PHE A 65 -5.55 -13.91 5.89
N TRP A 66 -5.39 -12.59 5.89
CA TRP A 66 -6.27 -11.69 5.14
C TRP A 66 -6.03 -11.75 3.64
N LEU A 67 -4.78 -11.97 3.21
CA LEU A 67 -4.42 -12.08 1.80
C LEU A 67 -5.05 -13.31 1.14
N SER A 68 -5.08 -14.47 1.80
CA SER A 68 -5.73 -15.66 1.26
C SER A 68 -7.23 -15.43 1.07
N SER A 69 -7.90 -14.86 2.08
CA SER A 69 -9.32 -14.49 1.99
C SER A 69 -9.59 -13.48 0.87
N TYR A 70 -8.69 -12.51 0.70
CA TYR A 70 -8.78 -11.50 -0.34
C TYR A 70 -8.53 -12.07 -1.75
N TYR A 71 -7.61 -13.02 -1.90
CA TYR A 71 -7.32 -13.67 -3.18
C TYR A 71 -8.58 -14.32 -3.77
N TYR A 72 -9.38 -14.99 -2.96
CA TYR A 72 -10.67 -15.55 -3.38
C TYR A 72 -11.64 -14.50 -3.94
N GLU A 73 -11.67 -13.30 -3.36
CA GLU A 73 -12.52 -12.20 -3.86
C GLU A 73 -11.98 -11.59 -5.18
N VAL A 74 -10.67 -11.70 -5.43
CA VAL A 74 -10.00 -11.16 -6.64
C VAL A 74 -9.99 -12.14 -7.80
N TYR A 75 -9.79 -13.43 -7.53
CA TYR A 75 -9.64 -14.46 -8.56
C TYR A 75 -10.88 -14.58 -9.46
N GLU A 76 -12.07 -14.27 -8.94
CA GLU A 76 -13.30 -14.18 -9.74
C GLU A 76 -13.34 -12.98 -10.71
N ARG A 77 -12.36 -12.07 -10.68
CA ARG A 77 -12.44 -10.73 -11.31
C ARG A 77 -11.20 -10.33 -12.12
N GLU A 78 -10.35 -11.26 -12.53
CA GLU A 78 -9.08 -10.93 -13.21
C GLU A 78 -9.24 -9.99 -14.42
N VAL A 79 -8.81 -8.74 -14.23
CA VAL A 79 -8.39 -7.84 -15.30
C VAL A 79 -6.97 -7.37 -14.93
N GLY A 80 -5.97 -7.95 -15.59
CA GLY A 80 -4.56 -7.65 -15.33
C GLY A 80 -4.20 -6.18 -15.53
N ILE A 81 -3.26 -5.68 -14.72
CA ILE A 81 -2.76 -4.29 -14.73
C ILE A 81 -2.06 -3.95 -16.06
N THR A 82 -1.62 -4.96 -16.81
CA THR A 82 -0.96 -4.83 -18.11
C THR A 82 -1.80 -4.07 -19.14
N ASN A 83 -3.13 -4.13 -19.07
CA ASN A 83 -4.01 -3.40 -19.99
C ASN A 83 -4.20 -1.91 -19.61
N ALA A 84 -3.77 -1.50 -18.41
CA ALA A 84 -3.94 -0.14 -17.89
C ALA A 84 -2.74 0.79 -18.15
N LEU A 85 -1.62 0.26 -18.65
CA LEU A 85 -0.38 1.02 -18.83
C LEU A 85 -0.41 1.80 -20.16
N LYS A 86 -0.92 3.04 -20.13
CA LYS A 86 -0.72 4.03 -21.20
C LYS A 86 0.31 5.06 -20.78
N ALA A 87 1.30 5.33 -21.63
CA ALA A 87 2.37 6.30 -21.36
C ALA A 87 1.87 7.75 -21.10
N CYS A 88 0.72 8.11 -21.68
CA CYS A 88 0.05 9.39 -21.44
C CYS A 88 -1.46 9.22 -21.55
N GLU A 89 -2.20 9.72 -20.57
CA GLU A 89 -3.66 9.78 -20.62
C GLU A 89 -4.15 11.15 -20.17
N THR A 90 -5.08 11.72 -20.95
CA THR A 90 -5.75 12.97 -20.57
C THR A 90 -6.95 12.61 -19.72
N ILE A 91 -6.84 12.79 -18.41
CA ILE A 91 -7.94 12.54 -17.49
C ILE A 91 -8.76 13.83 -17.29
N SER A 92 -10.08 13.68 -17.32
CA SER A 92 -10.99 14.73 -16.90
C SER A 92 -11.14 14.66 -15.39
N LEU A 93 -10.68 15.68 -14.66
CA LEU A 93 -10.87 15.72 -13.22
C LEU A 93 -12.32 16.08 -12.92
N PRO A 94 -13.14 15.16 -12.35
CA PRO A 94 -14.51 15.49 -12.00
C PRO A 94 -14.49 16.56 -10.90
N ILE A 95 -15.29 17.61 -11.08
CA ILE A 95 -15.53 18.63 -10.06
C ILE A 95 -16.54 18.04 -9.06
N GLY A 96 -16.07 17.07 -8.28
CA GLY A 96 -16.69 16.57 -7.05
C GLY A 96 -18.02 15.84 -7.16
N ASN A 97 -17.97 14.52 -7.00
CA ASN A 97 -18.79 13.79 -6.02
C ASN A 97 -18.18 12.40 -5.81
N TRP A 98 -17.57 12.21 -4.63
CA TRP A 98 -16.95 10.95 -4.16
C TRP A 98 -17.88 9.74 -4.10
N LYS A 99 -19.17 9.95 -4.36
CA LYS A 99 -20.14 8.88 -4.56
C LYS A 99 -20.08 8.47 -6.03
N GLN A 100 -19.05 7.72 -6.39
CA GLN A 100 -19.18 6.83 -7.54
C GLN A 100 -20.06 5.67 -7.07
N PRO A 101 -21.27 5.48 -7.64
CA PRO A 101 -22.15 4.37 -7.25
C PRO A 101 -21.41 3.04 -7.34
N GLU A 102 -20.62 2.88 -8.40
CA GLU A 102 -19.74 1.73 -8.66
C GLU A 102 -18.75 1.47 -7.50
N ARG A 103 -18.24 2.51 -6.82
CA ARG A 103 -17.35 2.33 -5.66
C ARG A 103 -18.07 1.82 -4.42
N GLU A 104 -19.37 2.06 -4.27
CA GLU A 104 -20.11 1.57 -3.09
C GLU A 104 -20.21 0.04 -3.14
N ASP A 105 -20.37 -0.53 -4.33
CA ASP A 105 -20.40 -1.99 -4.56
C ASP A 105 -19.05 -2.64 -4.19
N PHE A 106 -17.94 -1.90 -4.28
CA PHE A 106 -16.60 -2.36 -3.91
C PHE A 106 -16.11 -1.82 -2.56
N ARG A 107 -16.97 -1.17 -1.77
CA ARG A 107 -16.54 -0.50 -0.54
C ARG A 107 -15.92 -1.45 0.49
N PHE A 108 -16.47 -2.67 0.59
CA PHE A 108 -15.92 -3.69 1.48
C PHE A 108 -14.52 -4.10 1.04
N PHE A 109 -14.37 -4.44 -0.24
CA PHE A 109 -13.11 -4.84 -0.87
C PHE A 109 -12.02 -3.76 -0.75
N ILE A 110 -12.36 -2.51 -1.11
CA ILE A 110 -11.49 -1.32 -0.99
C ILE A 110 -11.02 -1.13 0.46
N ARG A 111 -11.91 -1.36 1.44
CA ARG A 111 -11.58 -1.28 2.86
C ARG A 111 -10.64 -2.41 3.29
N THR A 112 -10.87 -3.65 2.85
CA THR A 112 -9.99 -4.80 3.14
C THR A 112 -8.59 -4.59 2.59
N GLN A 113 -8.45 -4.12 1.34
CA GLN A 113 -7.16 -3.70 0.78
C GLN A 113 -6.47 -2.64 1.65
N GLY A 114 -7.24 -1.63 2.10
CA GLY A 114 -6.70 -0.56 2.93
C GLY A 114 -6.21 -1.04 4.30
N TRP A 115 -6.88 -2.03 4.89
CA TRP A 115 -6.47 -2.69 6.13
C TRP A 115 -5.20 -3.52 5.96
N MET A 116 -5.14 -4.34 4.90
CA MET A 116 -3.95 -5.14 4.61
C MET A 116 -2.71 -4.27 4.38
N LYS A 117 -2.83 -3.18 3.61
CA LYS A 117 -1.74 -2.21 3.41
C LYS A 117 -1.32 -1.56 4.73
N ASN A 118 -2.27 -1.22 5.60
CA ASN A 118 -1.97 -0.68 6.92
C ASN A 118 -1.16 -1.68 7.75
N MET A 119 -1.63 -2.92 7.83
CA MET A 119 -1.00 -4.02 8.58
C MET A 119 0.42 -4.33 8.07
N LEU A 120 0.61 -4.34 6.76
CA LEU A 120 1.93 -4.49 6.13
C LEU A 120 2.89 -3.39 6.61
N MET A 121 2.48 -2.13 6.47
CA MET A 121 3.33 -1.01 6.84
C MET A 121 3.62 -0.94 8.34
N HIS A 122 2.63 -1.26 9.19
CA HIS A 122 2.80 -1.34 10.63
C HIS A 122 3.79 -2.44 11.02
N THR A 123 3.65 -3.62 10.41
CA THR A 123 4.55 -4.77 10.66
C THR A 123 5.98 -4.43 10.26
N ILE A 124 6.18 -3.86 9.06
CA ILE A 124 7.51 -3.42 8.60
C ILE A 124 8.10 -2.43 9.61
N TYR A 125 7.40 -1.32 9.87
CA TYR A 125 7.91 -0.25 10.73
C TYR A 125 8.29 -0.73 12.13
N ASN A 126 7.52 -1.66 12.71
CA ASN A 126 7.77 -2.16 14.07
C ASN A 126 8.94 -3.13 14.18
N ASN A 127 9.34 -3.76 13.06
CA ASN A 127 10.41 -4.77 12.98
C ASN A 127 11.74 -4.22 12.45
N LEU A 128 11.77 -2.98 11.95
CA LEU A 128 13.02 -2.32 11.55
C LEU A 128 13.89 -2.01 12.79
N ASP A 129 15.16 -2.43 12.75
CA ASP A 129 16.06 -2.25 13.89
C ASP A 129 16.46 -0.77 14.05
N GLY A 130 16.70 -0.34 15.30
CA GLY A 130 17.19 1.00 15.65
C GLY A 130 16.35 2.20 15.17
N ILE A 131 15.06 2.02 14.89
CA ILE A 131 14.12 3.11 14.57
C ILE A 131 13.44 3.69 15.82
N ARG A 132 13.40 2.95 16.93
CA ARG A 132 12.53 3.26 18.08
C ARG A 132 12.97 4.46 18.93
N GLU A 133 14.22 4.90 18.86
CA GLU A 133 14.75 5.92 19.79
C GLU A 133 15.13 7.26 19.16
N GLU A 134 15.49 7.31 17.86
CA GLU A 134 16.05 8.55 17.24
C GLU A 134 15.31 9.02 15.98
N ARG A 135 14.22 8.36 15.55
CA ARG A 135 13.59 8.63 14.25
C ARG A 135 12.14 9.14 14.33
N PRO A 136 11.64 9.81 13.28
CA PRO A 136 10.28 10.35 13.25
C PRO A 136 9.25 9.22 13.37
N ARG A 137 8.35 9.34 14.35
CA ARG A 137 7.28 8.35 14.54
C ARG A 137 6.31 8.36 13.37
N ILE A 138 6.20 7.22 12.68
CA ILE A 138 5.21 7.01 11.64
C ILE A 138 3.84 6.74 12.28
N ILE A 139 2.82 7.41 11.77
CA ILE A 139 1.41 7.30 12.18
C ILE A 139 0.64 6.73 11.00
N PHE A 140 -0.14 5.69 11.25
CA PHE A 140 -0.98 5.08 10.22
C PHE A 140 -2.42 5.53 10.41
N GLU A 141 -2.92 6.32 9.45
CA GLU A 141 -4.23 6.95 9.51
C GLU A 141 -5.20 6.28 8.53
N PRO A 142 -6.30 5.68 9.02
CA PRO A 142 -7.37 5.23 8.15
C PRO A 142 -8.09 6.45 7.56
N GLN A 143 -8.38 6.41 6.27
CA GLN A 143 -9.21 7.40 5.57
C GLN A 143 -8.74 8.87 5.62
N LEU A 144 -7.49 9.14 5.23
CA LEU A 144 -6.92 10.48 5.24
C LEU A 144 -7.59 11.39 4.19
N LYS A 145 -8.07 12.57 4.62
CA LYS A 145 -8.54 13.63 3.72
C LYS A 145 -7.46 14.68 3.54
N GLN A 146 -6.97 14.86 2.32
CA GLN A 146 -5.95 15.86 2.00
C GLN A 146 -6.57 17.00 1.19
N LYS A 147 -6.09 18.22 1.40
CA LYS A 147 -6.47 19.40 0.62
C LYS A 147 -5.26 19.87 -0.17
N TYR A 148 -5.42 20.11 -1.47
CA TYR A 148 -4.34 20.55 -2.35
C TYR A 148 -4.82 21.62 -3.33
N ILE A 149 -3.91 22.32 -3.99
CA ILE A 149 -4.22 23.41 -4.93
C ILE A 149 -3.62 23.09 -6.29
N ILE A 150 -4.44 23.10 -7.34
CA ILE A 150 -3.99 22.98 -8.74
C ILE A 150 -4.45 24.24 -9.48
N GLY A 151 -3.53 24.96 -10.12
CA GLY A 151 -3.86 26.16 -10.90
C GLY A 151 -4.63 27.23 -10.10
N GLY A 152 -4.30 27.40 -8.81
CA GLY A 152 -4.97 28.34 -7.90
C GLY A 152 -6.34 27.91 -7.38
N LYS A 153 -6.87 26.76 -7.82
CA LYS A 153 -8.13 26.19 -7.32
C LYS A 153 -7.86 25.15 -6.24
N ARG A 154 -8.66 25.18 -5.16
CA ARG A 154 -8.59 24.22 -4.06
C ARG A 154 -9.34 22.94 -4.41
N PHE A 155 -8.71 21.81 -4.14
CA PHE A 155 -9.21 20.46 -4.30
C PHE A 155 -9.08 19.71 -2.98
N THR A 156 -9.73 18.56 -2.91
CA THR A 156 -9.61 17.62 -1.78
C THR A 156 -9.42 16.23 -2.37
N SER A 157 -8.67 15.37 -1.70
CA SER A 157 -8.62 13.92 -1.93
C SER A 157 -8.97 13.20 -0.65
N LYS A 158 -9.50 11.99 -0.79
CA LYS A 158 -9.69 11.04 0.31
C LYS A 158 -8.94 9.76 -0.06
N SER A 159 -7.92 9.39 0.71
CA SER A 159 -7.28 8.08 0.60
C SER A 159 -8.01 7.07 1.47
N GLU A 160 -7.79 5.78 1.25
CA GLU A 160 -8.33 4.73 2.12
C GLU A 160 -7.45 4.53 3.36
N GLY A 161 -6.17 4.89 3.24
CA GLY A 161 -5.30 5.15 4.37
C GLY A 161 -4.01 5.84 3.95
N ALA A 162 -3.21 6.18 4.94
CA ALA A 162 -1.91 6.78 4.73
C ALA A 162 -0.97 6.46 5.89
N ALA A 163 0.32 6.35 5.57
CA ALA A 163 1.40 6.47 6.55
C ALA A 163 1.85 7.93 6.54
N THR A 164 1.80 8.58 7.70
CA THR A 164 2.17 9.99 7.88
C THR A 164 3.28 10.12 8.91
N VAL A 165 4.12 11.13 8.74
CA VAL A 165 5.13 11.51 9.74
C VAL A 165 4.69 12.82 10.38
N ARG A 166 4.87 12.93 11.70
CA ARG A 166 4.67 14.20 12.41
C ARG A 166 5.94 15.05 12.29
N LEU A 167 5.82 16.16 11.57
CA LEU A 167 6.81 17.24 11.56
C LEU A 167 6.30 18.41 12.40
N GLN A 168 7.16 19.41 12.64
CA GLN A 168 6.81 20.61 13.41
C GLN A 168 5.60 21.37 12.81
N GLU A 169 5.47 21.31 11.48
CA GLU A 169 4.45 22.04 10.70
C GLU A 169 3.14 21.24 10.54
N GLY A 170 3.10 19.97 10.98
CA GLY A 170 1.92 19.11 10.90
C GLY A 170 2.22 17.67 10.48
N LEU A 171 1.17 16.95 10.11
CA LEU A 171 1.26 15.59 9.58
C LEU A 171 1.55 15.64 8.08
N VAL A 172 2.65 15.03 7.68
CA VAL A 172 3.06 14.93 6.28
C VAL A 172 2.89 13.48 5.81
N PRO A 173 2.14 13.22 4.74
CA PRO A 173 2.01 11.87 4.19
C PRO A 173 3.32 11.41 3.57
N ILE A 174 3.77 10.22 3.94
CA ILE A 174 4.89 9.49 3.32
C ILE A 174 4.33 8.71 2.12
N ILE A 175 3.33 7.88 2.39
CA ILE A 175 2.59 7.11 1.39
C ILE A 175 1.11 7.18 1.69
N SER A 176 0.30 7.43 0.68
CA SER A 176 -1.16 7.32 0.76
C SER A 176 -1.63 6.30 -0.24
N TYR A 177 -2.53 5.41 0.17
CA TYR A 177 -3.05 4.38 -0.70
C TYR A 177 -4.55 4.56 -0.92
N THR A 178 -4.95 4.37 -2.16
CA THR A 178 -6.34 4.25 -2.58
C THR A 178 -6.65 2.77 -2.80
N GLY A 179 -7.88 2.37 -2.52
CA GLY A 179 -8.36 1.07 -2.98
C GLY A 179 -8.67 1.15 -4.48
N VAL A 180 -8.30 0.09 -5.18
CA VAL A 180 -8.58 -0.07 -6.60
C VAL A 180 -10.01 -0.56 -6.73
N SER A 181 -10.83 0.16 -7.50
CA SER A 181 -12.07 -0.43 -8.02
C SER A 181 -11.66 -1.36 -9.15
N PRO A 182 -12.16 -2.60 -9.26
CA PRO A 182 -12.00 -3.36 -10.49
C PRO A 182 -12.47 -2.46 -11.64
N MET A 183 -11.63 -2.34 -12.67
CA MET A 183 -11.98 -1.59 -13.87
C MET A 183 -13.13 -2.34 -14.55
N SER A 184 -14.19 -1.61 -14.87
CA SER A 184 -15.29 -2.10 -15.71
C SER A 184 -14.85 -2.25 -17.17
#